data_AF-A0A848AZQ5-F1
#
_entry.id   AF-A0A848AZQ5-F1
#
_cell.length_a   1.000
_cell.length_b   1.000
_cell.length_c   1.000
_cell.angle_alpha   90.00
_cell.angle_beta   90.00
_cell.angle_gamma   90.00
#
_symmetry.space_group_name_H-M   'P 1'
#
loop_
_entity.id
_entity.type
_entity.pdbx_description
1 polymer ?
#
loop_
_entity_poly.entity_id
_entity_poly.type
_entity_poly.pdbx_seq_one_letter_code
_entity_poly.pdbx_strand_id
1 'polypeptide(L)'
;MAKSAIQIETPDFDGVLGGLSLLMLPPARKRRFLARQARMVIAQAQKNVRDQKTIDGAPFVPRADGSGRPMLRKLTKSKWLGVKVMNDDEAQVYFYSKKVKDRQNGKDVWRNQGAVANKHQKGGKAAGWPGVRQINYRRRLDGSKVPTRLNRENVKTAAGYPGCSANQAAMLLRLDYLPPKLRGKVPAGAAGIRFVMRNIHRGLAGKLIAAGIEKRGKTMGPDRTPARPFLGAGTRQRQIWASALLRDIDGSFKAKNYIGLLK
;
A
#
# COMPACT_ATOMS: atom_id res chain seq x y z
N MET A 1 -4.95 -25.31 -44.64
CA MET A 1 -5.86 -24.17 -44.89
C MET A 1 -5.13 -22.89 -44.52
N ALA A 2 -4.95 -21.99 -45.49
CA ALA A 2 -4.19 -20.75 -45.35
C ALA A 2 -4.91 -19.75 -44.42
N LYS A 3 -4.18 -19.15 -43.48
CA LYS A 3 -4.60 -17.91 -42.81
C LYS A 3 -3.95 -16.73 -43.54
N SER A 4 -4.53 -16.34 -44.67
CA SER A 4 -4.29 -15.03 -45.25
C SER A 4 -5.28 -14.04 -44.62
N ALA A 5 -4.80 -13.33 -43.61
CA ALA A 5 -5.32 -12.01 -43.29
C ALA A 5 -4.15 -11.27 -42.68
N ILE A 6 -3.44 -10.50 -43.52
CA ILE A 6 -2.67 -9.38 -43.02
C ILE A 6 -3.69 -8.50 -42.32
N GLN A 7 -3.77 -8.62 -40.99
CA GLN A 7 -4.50 -7.67 -40.17
C GLN A 7 -3.70 -6.38 -40.26
N ILE A 8 -4.04 -5.53 -41.22
CA ILE A 8 -3.65 -4.14 -41.16
C ILE A 8 -4.37 -3.61 -39.92
N GLU A 9 -3.64 -3.49 -38.81
CA GLU A 9 -4.11 -2.75 -37.65
C GLU A 9 -4.48 -1.36 -38.17
N THR A 10 -5.77 -1.10 -38.32
CA THR A 10 -6.26 0.22 -38.73
C THR A 10 -5.63 1.23 -37.77
N PRO A 11 -4.93 2.26 -38.26
CA PRO A 11 -4.40 3.31 -37.41
C PRO A 11 -5.53 3.81 -36.52
N ASP A 12 -5.26 4.00 -35.23
CA ASP A 12 -6.22 4.56 -34.30
C ASP A 12 -6.49 6.03 -34.65
N PHE A 13 -7.37 6.24 -35.62
CA PHE A 13 -7.67 7.55 -36.18
C PHE A 13 -8.24 8.50 -35.13
N ASP A 14 -8.93 7.99 -34.10
CA ASP A 14 -9.41 8.79 -32.98
C ASP A 14 -8.25 9.33 -32.12
N GLY A 15 -7.22 8.50 -31.89
CA GLY A 15 -5.98 8.92 -31.25
C GLY A 15 -5.22 9.98 -32.07
N VAL A 16 -5.15 9.80 -33.39
CA VAL A 16 -4.49 10.72 -34.32
C VAL A 16 -5.25 12.06 -34.44
N LEU A 17 -6.57 12.03 -34.60
CA LEU A 17 -7.42 13.23 -34.67
C LEU A 17 -7.49 13.99 -33.35
N GLY A 18 -7.49 13.29 -32.21
CA GLY A 18 -7.38 13.89 -30.89
C GLY A 18 -6.03 14.60 -30.67
N GLY A 19 -4.94 14.00 -31.17
CA GLY A 19 -3.60 14.59 -31.16
C GLY A 19 -3.49 15.83 -32.06
N LEU A 20 -4.03 15.76 -33.28
CA LEU A 20 -4.06 16.90 -34.22
C LEU A 20 -4.89 18.07 -33.67
N SER A 21 -6.05 17.77 -33.08
CA SER A 21 -6.90 18.78 -32.45
C SER A 21 -6.20 19.45 -31.27
N LEU A 22 -5.43 18.68 -30.48
CA LEU A 22 -4.65 19.23 -29.36
C LEU A 22 -3.52 20.13 -29.85
N LEU A 23 -2.84 19.80 -30.96
CA LEU A 23 -1.77 20.60 -31.53
C LEU A 23 -2.26 21.98 -31.98
N MET A 24 -3.49 22.06 -32.50
CA MET A 24 -4.12 23.28 -32.99
C MET A 24 -4.75 24.16 -31.89
N LEU A 25 -4.86 23.67 -30.63
CA LEU A 25 -5.41 24.47 -29.55
C LEU A 25 -4.47 25.61 -29.13
N PRO A 26 -5.01 26.80 -28.77
CA PRO A 26 -4.24 27.83 -28.09
C PRO A 26 -3.64 27.33 -26.76
N PRO A 27 -2.46 27.84 -26.33
CA PRO A 27 -1.77 27.43 -25.10
C PRO A 27 -2.68 27.32 -23.86
N ALA A 28 -3.54 28.32 -23.63
CA ALA A 28 -4.45 28.32 -22.50
C ALA A 28 -5.46 27.15 -22.53
N ARG A 29 -5.93 26.78 -23.72
CA ARG A 29 -6.84 25.64 -23.92
C ARG A 29 -6.10 24.32 -23.78
N LYS A 30 -4.86 24.20 -24.26
CA LYS A 30 -4.02 23.01 -24.03
C LYS A 30 -3.80 22.75 -22.54
N ARG A 31 -3.34 23.77 -21.78
CA ARG A 31 -3.16 23.68 -20.32
C ARG A 31 -4.44 23.25 -19.61
N ARG A 32 -5.58 23.83 -20.03
CA ARG A 32 -6.90 23.50 -19.47
C ARG A 32 -7.27 22.05 -19.76
N PHE A 33 -7.08 21.58 -20.98
CA PHE A 33 -7.32 20.19 -21.39
C PHE A 33 -6.48 19.22 -20.55
N LEU A 34 -5.16 19.45 -20.47
CA LEU A 34 -4.24 18.62 -19.70
C LEU A 34 -4.61 18.57 -18.21
N ALA A 35 -4.95 19.72 -17.62
CA ALA A 35 -5.41 19.79 -16.24
C ALA A 35 -6.67 18.94 -16.00
N ARG A 36 -7.62 18.97 -16.94
CA ARG A 36 -8.87 18.18 -16.86
C ARG A 36 -8.60 16.69 -17.04
N GLN A 37 -7.76 16.32 -18.00
CA GLN A 37 -7.37 14.92 -18.21
C GLN A 37 -6.67 14.35 -16.96
N ALA A 38 -5.75 15.11 -16.36
CA ALA A 38 -5.11 14.73 -15.10
C ALA A 38 -6.12 14.60 -13.94
N ARG A 39 -7.12 15.48 -13.87
CA ARG A 39 -8.23 15.36 -12.88
C ARG A 39 -9.09 14.12 -13.13
N MET A 40 -9.30 13.72 -14.38
CA MET A 40 -9.98 12.45 -14.72
C MET A 40 -9.16 11.25 -14.25
N VAL A 41 -7.83 11.26 -14.42
CA VAL A 41 -6.94 10.22 -13.87
C VAL A 41 -7.08 10.13 -12.34
N ILE A 42 -7.15 11.26 -11.64
CA ILE A 42 -7.38 11.27 -10.18
C ILE A 42 -8.75 10.67 -9.83
N ALA A 43 -9.80 11.04 -10.55
CA ALA A 43 -11.15 10.51 -10.31
C ALA A 43 -11.22 9.00 -10.55
N GLN A 44 -10.59 8.52 -11.63
CA GLN A 44 -10.44 7.10 -11.92
C GLN A 44 -9.67 6.37 -10.83
N ALA A 45 -8.55 6.94 -10.36
CA ALA A 45 -7.77 6.36 -9.27
C ALA A 45 -8.56 6.29 -7.95
N GLN A 46 -9.37 7.30 -7.66
CA GLN A 46 -10.29 7.29 -6.52
C GLN A 46 -11.34 6.19 -6.65
N LYS A 47 -11.89 5.96 -7.85
CA LYS A 47 -12.82 4.87 -8.13
C LYS A 47 -12.15 3.50 -7.97
N ASN A 48 -11.02 3.28 -8.63
CA ASN A 48 -10.19 2.07 -8.51
C ASN A 48 -9.90 1.72 -7.04
N VAL A 49 -9.46 2.70 -6.24
CA VAL A 49 -9.21 2.49 -4.81
C VAL A 49 -10.49 2.28 -4.01
N ARG A 50 -11.61 2.92 -4.36
CA ARG A 50 -12.89 2.68 -3.68
C ARG A 50 -13.34 1.23 -3.88
N ASP A 51 -13.22 0.75 -5.11
CA ASP A 51 -13.69 -0.54 -5.60
C ASP A 51 -12.63 -1.65 -5.41
N GLN A 52 -11.43 -1.29 -4.93
CA GLN A 52 -10.29 -2.18 -4.74
C GLN A 52 -9.88 -2.93 -6.03
N LYS A 53 -9.84 -2.21 -7.15
CA LYS A 53 -9.47 -2.73 -8.48
C LYS A 53 -8.24 -2.02 -9.04
N THR A 54 -7.49 -2.73 -9.89
CA THR A 54 -6.38 -2.20 -10.66
C THR A 54 -6.87 -1.39 -11.86
N ILE A 55 -5.94 -0.73 -12.57
CA ILE A 55 -6.22 0.02 -13.81
C ILE A 55 -6.87 -0.87 -14.87
N ASP A 56 -6.55 -2.17 -14.88
CA ASP A 56 -7.10 -3.15 -15.82
C ASP A 56 -8.42 -3.76 -15.33
N GLY A 57 -8.91 -3.34 -14.15
CA GLY A 57 -10.15 -3.83 -13.55
C GLY A 57 -10.01 -5.08 -12.69
N ALA A 58 -8.82 -5.69 -12.60
CA ALA A 58 -8.57 -6.84 -11.74
C ALA A 58 -8.63 -6.46 -10.24
N PRO A 59 -9.10 -7.34 -9.34
CA PRO A 59 -9.12 -7.03 -7.91
C PRO A 59 -7.71 -6.87 -7.35
N PHE A 60 -7.54 -6.00 -6.35
CA PHE A 60 -6.28 -5.87 -5.63
C PHE A 60 -5.89 -7.17 -4.93
N VAL A 61 -4.59 -7.47 -4.98
CA VAL A 61 -4.01 -8.56 -4.17
C VAL A 61 -4.31 -8.31 -2.69
N PRO A 62 -4.87 -9.29 -1.96
CA PRO A 62 -5.25 -9.13 -0.56
C PRO A 62 -4.06 -8.80 0.34
N ARG A 63 -4.36 -8.41 1.58
CA ARG A 63 -3.33 -8.16 2.59
C ARG A 63 -2.75 -9.48 3.07
N ALA A 64 -1.47 -9.49 3.43
CA ALA A 64 -0.80 -10.66 3.98
C ALA A 64 -1.40 -11.14 5.31
N ASP A 65 -2.05 -10.24 6.07
CA ASP A 65 -2.74 -10.55 7.32
C ASP A 65 -4.16 -11.10 7.12
N GLY A 66 -4.63 -11.23 5.88
CA GLY A 66 -5.96 -11.72 5.55
C GLY A 66 -7.09 -10.75 5.90
N SER A 67 -6.79 -9.52 6.33
CA SER A 67 -7.86 -8.58 6.72
C SER A 67 -8.63 -8.05 5.51
N GLY A 68 -9.95 -8.13 5.55
CA GLY A 68 -10.85 -7.60 4.52
C GLY A 68 -10.99 -6.06 4.50
N ARG A 69 -10.13 -5.34 5.22
CA ARG A 69 -10.22 -3.88 5.34
C ARG A 69 -9.73 -3.21 4.05
N PRO A 70 -10.50 -2.26 3.47
CA PRO A 70 -10.13 -1.62 2.22
C PRO A 70 -8.78 -0.89 2.33
N MET A 71 -7.95 -1.04 1.32
CA MET A 71 -6.61 -0.48 1.24
C MET A 71 -6.63 0.88 0.53
N LEU A 72 -5.62 1.71 0.81
CA LEU A 72 -5.30 2.95 0.09
C LEU A 72 -6.40 4.04 0.06
N ARG A 73 -7.58 3.85 0.67
CA ARG A 73 -8.68 4.84 0.67
C ARG A 73 -8.31 6.23 1.19
N LYS A 74 -7.33 6.31 2.10
CA LYS A 74 -6.86 7.60 2.63
C LYS A 74 -5.81 8.27 1.75
N LEU A 75 -5.24 7.54 0.79
CA LEU A 75 -4.14 7.95 -0.08
C LEU A 75 -4.64 8.82 -1.24
N THR A 76 -5.78 8.47 -1.83
CA THR A 76 -6.35 9.15 -3.01
C THR A 76 -7.20 10.38 -2.68
N LYS A 77 -7.22 10.81 -1.42
CA LYS A 77 -7.94 12.03 -1.01
C LYS A 77 -7.25 13.27 -1.60
N SER A 78 -8.04 14.29 -1.92
CA SER A 78 -7.58 15.57 -2.48
C SER A 78 -6.46 16.24 -1.67
N LYS A 79 -6.44 16.07 -0.34
CA LYS A 79 -5.36 16.58 0.52
C LYS A 79 -3.97 15.99 0.24
N TRP A 80 -3.89 14.91 -0.54
CA TRP A 80 -2.65 14.21 -0.86
C TRP A 80 -2.37 14.08 -2.33
N LEU A 81 -3.37 14.21 -3.22
CA LEU A 81 -3.22 13.98 -4.65
C LEU A 81 -3.68 15.22 -5.41
N GLY A 82 -2.81 15.75 -6.27
CA GLY A 82 -3.03 16.97 -7.01
C GLY A 82 -2.55 16.90 -8.45
N VAL A 83 -2.78 17.98 -9.18
CA VAL A 83 -2.37 18.17 -10.58
C VAL A 83 -1.48 19.40 -10.65
N LYS A 84 -0.35 19.27 -11.33
CA LYS A 84 0.54 20.38 -11.68
C LYS A 84 0.66 20.41 -13.19
N VAL A 85 0.18 21.47 -13.83
CA VAL A 85 0.46 21.72 -15.25
C VAL A 85 1.86 22.32 -15.31
N MET A 86 2.77 21.67 -16.02
CA MET A 86 4.18 22.07 -16.08
C MET A 86 4.39 23.09 -17.19
N ASN A 87 3.85 22.79 -18.38
CA ASN A 87 3.92 23.62 -19.57
C ASN A 87 2.67 23.34 -20.45
N ASP A 88 2.72 23.71 -21.72
CA ASP A 88 1.58 23.57 -22.64
C ASP A 88 1.33 22.13 -23.09
N ASP A 89 2.31 21.24 -22.90
CA ASP A 89 2.29 19.86 -23.42
C ASP A 89 2.30 18.81 -22.31
N GLU A 90 2.64 19.19 -21.08
CA GLU A 90 2.80 18.27 -19.95
C GLU A 90 2.04 18.73 -18.69
N ALA A 91 1.27 17.80 -18.13
CA ALA A 91 0.72 17.91 -16.79
C ALA A 91 1.02 16.65 -15.98
N GLN A 92 1.41 16.85 -14.73
CA GLN A 92 1.77 15.79 -13.81
C GLN A 92 0.71 15.63 -12.72
N VAL A 93 0.32 14.39 -12.46
CA VAL A 93 -0.39 14.02 -11.23
C VAL A 93 0.65 13.68 -10.17
N TYR A 94 0.59 14.36 -9.03
CA TYR A 94 1.60 14.23 -7.98
C TYR A 94 0.97 14.10 -6.60
N PHE A 95 1.75 13.54 -5.67
CA PHE A 95 1.35 13.48 -4.27
C PHE A 95 1.99 14.60 -3.46
N TYR A 96 1.18 15.31 -2.69
CA TYR A 96 1.65 16.32 -1.73
C TYR A 96 2.35 15.65 -0.54
N SER A 97 3.44 16.27 -0.10
CA SER A 97 4.01 16.01 1.21
C SER A 97 3.41 16.97 2.22
N LYS A 98 3.02 16.46 3.40
CA LYS A 98 2.44 17.28 4.47
C LYS A 98 3.03 16.91 5.82
N LYS A 99 3.29 17.91 6.66
CA LYS A 99 3.56 17.71 8.08
C LYS A 99 2.29 17.22 8.78
N VAL A 100 2.44 16.19 9.59
CA VAL A 100 1.38 15.68 10.46
C VAL A 100 1.99 15.28 11.79
N LYS A 101 1.21 15.39 12.86
CA LYS A 101 1.64 14.91 14.18
C LYS A 101 1.77 13.39 14.17
N ASP A 102 2.91 12.91 14.65
CA ASP A 102 3.13 11.51 14.98
C ASP A 102 2.17 11.13 16.12
N ARG A 103 1.53 9.98 15.96
CA ARG A 103 0.57 9.48 16.96
C ARG A 103 1.28 8.94 18.19
N GLN A 104 2.54 8.51 18.08
CA GLN A 104 3.30 7.97 19.19
C GLN A 104 3.96 9.07 20.02
N ASN A 105 4.62 10.02 19.36
CA ASN A 105 5.47 11.01 20.03
C ASN A 105 4.95 12.44 19.98
N GLY A 106 3.81 12.70 19.31
CA GLY A 106 3.24 14.05 19.15
C GLY A 106 4.03 15.01 18.25
N LYS A 107 5.25 14.65 17.85
CA LYS A 107 6.15 15.44 17.01
C LYS A 107 5.66 15.53 15.57
N ASP A 108 5.96 16.65 14.92
CA ASP A 108 5.67 16.81 13.50
C ASP A 108 6.58 15.91 12.65
N VAL A 109 5.96 15.13 11.77
CA VAL A 109 6.65 14.28 10.81
C VAL A 109 6.11 14.55 9.40
N TRP A 110 7.00 14.57 8.42
CA TRP A 110 6.62 14.65 7.02
C TRP A 110 6.07 13.30 6.57
N ARG A 111 4.82 13.28 6.09
CA ARG A 111 4.28 12.11 5.39
C ARG A 111 4.39 12.30 3.90
N ASN A 112 5.23 11.47 3.29
CA ASN A 112 5.31 11.32 1.84
C ASN A 112 4.36 10.20 1.40
N GLN A 113 3.16 10.59 0.98
CA GLN A 113 2.18 9.65 0.43
C GLN A 113 2.58 9.15 -0.96
N GLY A 114 3.37 9.91 -1.72
CA GLY A 114 3.90 9.50 -3.01
C GLY A 114 4.80 8.27 -2.91
N ALA A 115 5.60 8.17 -1.84
CA ALA A 115 6.40 6.98 -1.54
C ALA A 115 5.52 5.73 -1.36
N VAL A 116 4.44 5.84 -0.58
CA VAL A 116 3.48 4.75 -0.37
C VAL A 116 2.77 4.40 -1.67
N ALA A 117 2.34 5.41 -2.43
CA ALA A 117 1.70 5.23 -3.73
C ALA A 117 2.62 4.49 -4.70
N ASN A 118 3.84 4.96 -4.91
CA ASN A 118 4.82 4.36 -5.82
C ASN A 118 5.11 2.89 -5.46
N LYS A 119 5.32 2.62 -4.16
CA LYS A 119 5.47 1.26 -3.64
C LYS A 119 4.28 0.36 -3.97
N HIS A 120 3.05 0.87 -3.85
CA HIS A 120 1.86 0.11 -4.20
C HIS A 120 1.59 0.06 -5.71
N GLN A 121 2.03 1.02 -6.53
CA GLN A 121 1.91 0.94 -7.99
C GLN A 121 2.79 -0.16 -8.57
N LYS A 122 4.08 -0.16 -8.20
CA LYS A 122 5.09 -1.05 -8.78
C LYS A 122 5.31 -2.35 -7.99
N GLY A 123 4.95 -2.35 -6.70
CA GLY A 123 5.36 -3.36 -5.73
C GLY A 123 6.68 -2.98 -5.04
N GLY A 124 6.87 -3.43 -3.81
CA GLY A 124 8.00 -3.03 -2.95
C GLY A 124 9.37 -3.37 -3.54
N LYS A 125 9.52 -4.61 -4.04
CA LYS A 125 10.76 -5.07 -4.67
C LYS A 125 11.09 -4.31 -5.96
N ALA A 126 10.11 -4.11 -6.85
CA ALA A 126 10.31 -3.43 -8.13
C ALA A 126 10.46 -1.91 -8.00
N ALA A 127 9.95 -1.31 -6.91
CA ALA A 127 10.12 0.11 -6.62
C ALA A 127 11.51 0.46 -6.03
N GLY A 128 12.44 -0.51 -5.93
CA GLY A 128 13.80 -0.28 -5.43
C GLY A 128 13.87 0.02 -3.92
N TRP A 129 12.82 -0.28 -3.16
CA TRP A 129 12.84 -0.05 -1.72
C TRP A 129 13.80 -1.06 -1.08
N PRO A 130 14.84 -0.61 -0.34
CA PRO A 130 15.92 -1.48 0.17
C PRO A 130 15.42 -2.48 1.22
N GLY A 131 14.14 -2.40 1.61
CA GLY A 131 13.45 -3.38 2.41
C GLY A 131 12.57 -2.77 3.49
N VAL A 132 12.04 -3.63 4.34
CA VAL A 132 11.42 -3.25 5.62
C VAL A 132 12.42 -3.53 6.73
N ARG A 133 12.56 -2.63 7.71
CA ARG A 133 13.34 -2.91 8.93
C ARG A 133 12.71 -4.11 9.65
N GLN A 134 13.39 -5.26 9.59
CA GLN A 134 13.03 -6.47 10.30
C GLN A 134 13.91 -6.61 11.54
N ILE A 135 13.40 -7.23 12.60
CA ILE A 135 14.21 -7.48 13.78
C ILE A 135 15.18 -8.63 13.47
N ASN A 136 16.43 -8.50 13.89
CA ASN A 136 17.41 -9.56 13.69
C ASN A 136 17.11 -10.72 14.65
N TYR A 137 16.52 -11.80 14.12
CA TYR A 137 16.17 -12.97 14.91
C TYR A 137 17.27 -14.01 14.84
N ARG A 138 17.83 -14.39 16.00
CA ARG A 138 18.89 -15.41 16.10
C ARG A 138 18.39 -16.81 15.73
N ARG A 139 17.12 -17.11 16.00
CA ARG A 139 16.49 -18.40 15.69
C ARG A 139 15.27 -18.19 14.80
N ARG A 140 15.09 -19.05 13.79
CA ARG A 140 13.82 -19.15 13.05
C ARG A 140 12.78 -19.82 13.95
N LEU A 141 12.15 -19.05 14.82
CA LEU A 141 10.86 -19.44 15.37
C LEU A 141 9.79 -18.94 14.41
N ASP A 142 9.10 -19.87 13.75
CA ASP A 142 8.00 -19.52 12.86
C ASP A 142 6.78 -19.10 13.71
N GLY A 143 6.74 -17.82 14.06
CA GLY A 143 5.62 -17.23 14.81
C GLY A 143 4.28 -17.27 14.05
N SER A 144 4.29 -17.55 12.74
CA SER A 144 3.05 -17.80 11.98
C SER A 144 2.43 -19.17 12.30
N LYS A 145 3.18 -20.05 12.98
CA LYS A 145 2.74 -21.36 13.46
C LYS A 145 2.40 -21.38 14.95
N VAL A 146 2.19 -20.23 15.59
CA VAL A 146 1.61 -20.22 16.95
C VAL A 146 0.22 -20.87 16.86
N PRO A 147 -0.02 -22.02 17.52
CA PRO A 147 -1.29 -22.72 17.38
C PRO A 147 -2.46 -21.83 17.82
N THR A 148 -3.51 -21.73 17.01
CA THR A 148 -4.67 -20.88 17.28
C THR A 148 -5.31 -21.20 18.64
N ARG A 149 -5.23 -22.47 19.09
CA ARG A 149 -5.69 -22.92 20.41
C ARG A 149 -4.97 -22.19 21.56
N LEU A 150 -3.66 -21.93 21.44
CA LEU A 150 -2.87 -21.22 22.45
C LEU A 150 -3.21 -19.72 22.51
N ASN A 151 -3.58 -19.11 21.37
CA ASN A 151 -4.01 -17.71 21.36
C ASN A 151 -5.30 -17.46 22.15
N ARG A 152 -6.11 -18.50 22.36
CA ARG A 152 -7.36 -18.44 23.14
C ARG A 152 -7.20 -18.90 24.59
N GLU A 153 -6.02 -19.38 24.98
CA GLU A 153 -5.78 -19.94 26.31
C GLU A 153 -5.54 -18.81 27.34
N ASN A 154 -6.40 -18.72 28.35
CA ASN A 154 -6.23 -17.81 29.48
C ASN A 154 -5.36 -18.47 30.55
N VAL A 155 -4.06 -18.23 30.48
CA VAL A 155 -3.09 -18.82 31.40
C VAL A 155 -2.82 -17.87 32.58
N LYS A 156 -2.84 -18.40 33.80
CA LYS A 156 -2.31 -17.71 34.98
C LYS A 156 -0.89 -18.18 35.27
N THR A 157 -0.08 -17.28 35.82
CA THR A 157 1.25 -17.61 36.33
C THR A 157 1.17 -18.33 37.66
N ALA A 158 2.26 -18.94 38.11
CA ALA A 158 2.34 -19.58 39.44
C ALA A 158 2.01 -18.60 40.58
N ALA A 159 2.29 -17.31 40.40
CA ALA A 159 1.96 -16.24 41.33
C ALA A 159 0.54 -15.66 41.14
N GLY A 160 -0.32 -16.31 40.37
CA GLY A 160 -1.72 -15.90 40.16
C GLY A 160 -1.96 -14.78 39.14
N TYR A 161 -0.93 -14.08 38.69
CA TYR A 161 -1.04 -13.01 37.69
C TYR A 161 -1.41 -13.53 36.29
N PRO A 162 -2.04 -12.71 35.42
CA PRO A 162 -2.29 -13.08 34.04
C PRO A 162 -0.97 -13.32 33.28
N GLY A 163 -0.86 -14.51 32.71
CA GLY A 163 0.25 -14.90 31.85
C GLY A 163 0.33 -14.05 30.58
N CYS A 164 1.51 -14.02 29.98
CA CYS A 164 1.70 -13.34 28.69
C CYS A 164 0.93 -14.06 27.57
N SER A 165 0.61 -13.34 26.49
CA SER A 165 -0.09 -13.94 25.35
C SER A 165 0.81 -14.90 24.58
N ALA A 166 0.24 -15.85 23.85
CA ALA A 166 1.02 -16.79 23.04
C ALA A 166 1.91 -16.08 22.00
N ASN A 167 1.47 -14.94 21.45
CA ASN A 167 2.29 -14.09 20.58
C ASN A 167 3.47 -13.43 21.32
N GLN A 168 3.25 -12.98 22.56
CA GLN A 168 4.35 -12.43 23.39
C GLN A 168 5.36 -13.51 23.74
N ALA A 169 4.89 -14.69 24.15
CA ALA A 169 5.73 -15.85 24.44
C ALA A 169 6.57 -16.27 23.22
N ALA A 170 5.94 -16.42 22.05
CA ALA A 170 6.62 -16.73 20.81
C ALA A 170 7.66 -15.65 20.43
N MET A 171 7.35 -14.38 20.65
CA MET A 171 8.28 -13.29 20.40
C MET A 171 9.52 -13.36 21.31
N LEU A 172 9.34 -13.61 22.62
CA LEU A 172 10.45 -13.76 23.57
C LEU A 172 11.36 -14.93 23.21
N LEU A 173 10.77 -16.05 22.79
CA LEU A 173 11.51 -17.22 22.31
C LEU A 173 12.28 -16.91 21.03
N ARG A 174 11.65 -16.20 20.09
CA ARG A 174 12.27 -15.81 18.82
C ARG A 174 13.42 -14.83 19.00
N LEU A 175 13.31 -13.91 19.97
CA LEU A 175 14.36 -12.98 20.36
C LEU A 175 15.50 -13.65 21.15
N ASP A 176 15.27 -14.88 21.65
CA ASP A 176 16.16 -15.56 22.58
C ASP A 176 16.47 -14.63 23.78
N TYR A 177 15.41 -14.01 24.31
CA TYR A 177 15.48 -12.96 25.35
C TYR A 177 14.54 -13.27 26.52
N LEU A 178 14.73 -14.46 27.11
CA LEU A 178 14.07 -14.86 28.34
C LEU A 178 14.90 -14.45 29.58
N PRO A 179 14.26 -14.32 30.75
CA PRO A 179 14.98 -14.21 32.02
C PRO A 179 15.92 -15.40 32.23
N PRO A 180 17.11 -15.21 32.83
CA PRO A 180 18.09 -16.28 33.04
C PRO A 180 17.50 -17.54 33.69
N LYS A 181 16.61 -17.38 34.67
CA LYS A 181 15.96 -18.48 35.41
C LYS A 181 15.13 -19.43 34.52
N LEU A 182 14.69 -18.96 33.36
CA LEU A 182 13.87 -19.70 32.40
C LEU A 182 14.66 -20.18 31.18
N ARG A 183 15.86 -19.65 30.94
CA ARG A 183 16.71 -20.07 29.81
C ARG A 183 17.13 -21.53 30.02
N GLY A 184 17.12 -22.31 28.93
CA GLY A 184 17.47 -23.75 28.95
C GLY A 184 16.38 -24.68 29.47
N LYS A 185 15.36 -24.18 30.18
CA LYS A 185 14.24 -24.98 30.72
C LYS A 185 13.03 -25.07 29.78
N VAL A 186 13.09 -24.39 28.63
CA VAL A 186 11.94 -24.25 27.73
C VAL A 186 11.80 -25.52 26.88
N PRO A 187 10.65 -26.22 26.94
CA PRO A 187 10.37 -27.34 26.05
C PRO A 187 10.34 -26.93 24.57
N ALA A 188 10.51 -27.89 23.67
CA ALA A 188 10.38 -27.64 22.23
C ALA A 188 8.91 -27.35 21.82
N GLY A 189 8.76 -26.67 20.67
CA GLY A 189 7.46 -26.49 20.01
C GLY A 189 6.41 -25.71 20.82
N ALA A 190 5.14 -26.12 20.68
CA ALA A 190 4.00 -25.45 21.32
C ALA A 190 4.04 -25.51 22.86
N ALA A 191 4.64 -26.56 23.43
CA ALA A 191 4.84 -26.70 24.86
C ALA A 191 5.76 -25.60 25.42
N GLY A 192 6.79 -25.19 24.66
CA GLY A 192 7.65 -24.06 24.99
C GLY A 192 6.90 -22.73 25.07
N ILE A 193 5.99 -22.48 24.13
CA ILE A 193 5.14 -21.28 24.13
C ILE A 193 4.28 -21.26 25.39
N ARG A 194 3.57 -22.37 25.68
CA ARG A 194 2.73 -22.49 26.88
C ARG A 194 3.53 -22.36 28.18
N PHE A 195 4.74 -22.92 28.22
CA PHE A 195 5.66 -22.79 29.35
C PHE A 195 5.96 -21.32 29.64
N VAL A 196 6.29 -20.53 28.61
CA VAL A 196 6.56 -19.09 28.78
C VAL A 196 5.31 -18.33 29.21
N MET A 197 4.13 -18.67 28.68
CA MET A 197 2.85 -18.07 29.13
C MET A 197 2.60 -18.27 30.63
N ARG A 198 2.94 -19.45 31.18
CA ARG A 198 2.80 -19.79 32.61
C ARG A 198 3.85 -19.16 33.51
N ASN A 199 5.02 -18.80 32.96
CA ASN A 199 6.15 -18.35 33.75
C ASN A 199 6.44 -16.84 33.64
N ILE A 200 5.82 -16.14 32.68
CA ILE A 200 6.04 -14.71 32.47
C ILE A 200 4.71 -13.97 32.48
N HIS A 201 4.59 -13.01 33.39
CA HIS A 201 3.48 -12.07 33.45
C HIS A 201 3.41 -11.17 32.20
N ARG A 202 2.19 -10.87 31.74
CA ARG A 202 1.91 -10.07 30.53
C ARG A 202 2.64 -8.72 30.48
N GLY A 203 2.68 -7.97 31.58
CA GLY A 203 3.36 -6.67 31.64
C GLY A 203 4.89 -6.81 31.56
N LEU A 204 5.45 -7.82 32.21
CA LEU A 204 6.89 -8.10 32.14
C LEU A 204 7.30 -8.54 30.72
N ALA A 205 6.48 -9.35 30.06
CA ALA A 205 6.72 -9.77 28.69
C ALA A 205 6.85 -8.59 27.71
N GLY A 206 6.01 -7.56 27.86
CA GLY A 206 6.13 -6.34 27.05
C GLY A 206 7.48 -5.65 27.22
N LYS A 207 7.94 -5.47 28.46
CA LYS A 207 9.25 -4.87 28.77
C LYS A 207 10.41 -5.70 28.23
N LEU A 208 10.35 -7.01 28.40
CA LEU A 208 11.36 -7.94 27.89
C LEU A 208 11.42 -7.96 26.36
N ILE A 209 10.29 -7.90 25.67
CA ILE A 209 10.25 -7.82 24.20
C ILE A 209 10.91 -6.52 23.74
N ALA A 210 10.59 -5.38 24.36
CA ALA A 210 11.20 -4.10 24.00
C ALA A 210 12.73 -4.13 24.15
N ALA A 211 13.23 -4.56 25.31
CA ALA A 211 14.66 -4.70 25.58
C ALA A 211 15.33 -5.73 24.64
N GLY A 212 14.65 -6.83 24.34
CA GLY A 212 15.15 -7.84 23.41
C GLY A 212 15.26 -7.33 21.97
N ILE A 213 14.32 -6.49 21.52
CA ILE A 213 14.38 -5.83 20.20
C ILE A 213 15.55 -4.85 20.13
N GLU A 214 15.73 -4.05 21.17
CA GLU A 214 16.82 -3.08 21.28
C GLU A 214 18.18 -3.77 21.24
N LYS A 215 18.36 -4.82 22.05
CA LYS A 215 19.61 -5.60 22.10
C LYS A 215 19.96 -6.28 20.77
N ARG A 216 18.96 -6.74 20.01
CA ARG A 216 19.18 -7.48 18.76
C ARG A 216 19.39 -6.58 17.55
N GLY A 217 18.93 -5.34 17.60
CA GLY A 217 18.94 -4.44 16.47
C GLY A 217 17.97 -4.87 15.35
N LYS A 218 17.96 -4.07 14.27
CA LYS A 218 17.09 -4.27 13.10
C LYS A 218 17.94 -4.43 11.84
N THR A 219 17.63 -5.40 11.00
CA THR A 219 18.22 -5.60 9.67
C THR A 219 17.24 -5.19 8.58
N MET A 220 17.74 -4.94 7.36
CA MET A 220 16.89 -4.73 6.20
C MET A 220 16.43 -6.08 5.64
N GLY A 221 15.13 -6.33 5.64
CA GLY A 221 14.54 -7.52 5.01
C GLY A 221 13.78 -7.18 3.73
N PRO A 222 13.60 -8.13 2.80
CA PRO A 222 13.00 -7.85 1.49
C PRO A 222 11.55 -7.36 1.61
N ASP A 223 11.21 -6.30 0.88
CA ASP A 223 9.86 -5.75 0.84
C ASP A 223 8.98 -6.56 -0.13
N ARG A 224 8.07 -7.35 0.43
CA ARG A 224 7.16 -8.23 -0.33
C ARG A 224 5.81 -7.58 -0.66
N THR A 225 5.70 -6.26 -0.60
CA THR A 225 4.45 -5.58 -0.94
C THR A 225 4.11 -5.81 -2.42
N PRO A 226 2.98 -6.45 -2.76
CA PRO A 226 2.65 -6.71 -4.16
C PRO A 226 2.16 -5.43 -4.85
N ALA A 227 2.34 -5.39 -6.17
CA ALA A 227 1.81 -4.34 -7.02
C ALA A 227 0.28 -4.33 -6.99
N ARG A 228 -0.28 -3.13 -6.93
CA ARG A 228 -1.71 -2.79 -6.93
C ARG A 228 -1.84 -1.51 -7.76
N PRO A 229 -1.61 -1.58 -9.08
CA PRO A 229 -1.58 -0.40 -9.91
C PRO A 229 -2.96 0.23 -9.94
N PHE A 230 -3.10 1.42 -9.34
CA PHE A 230 -4.39 2.09 -9.14
C PHE A 230 -4.46 3.48 -9.78
N LEU A 231 -3.31 4.05 -10.15
CA LEU A 231 -3.18 5.43 -10.64
C LEU A 231 -2.78 5.36 -12.11
N GLY A 232 -3.62 5.93 -12.97
CA GLY A 232 -3.45 5.86 -14.41
C GLY A 232 -4.74 5.43 -15.08
N ALA A 233 -4.69 5.27 -16.39
CA ALA A 233 -5.79 4.83 -17.22
C ALA A 233 -5.24 4.18 -18.49
N GLY A 234 -5.92 3.14 -18.99
CA GLY A 234 -5.60 2.54 -20.27
C GLY A 234 -5.69 3.55 -21.43
N THR A 235 -4.98 3.30 -22.52
CA THR A 235 -4.90 4.23 -23.68
C THR A 235 -6.28 4.53 -24.27
N ARG A 236 -7.08 3.50 -24.53
CA ARG A 236 -8.47 3.65 -24.99
C ARG A 236 -9.34 4.49 -24.06
N GLN A 237 -9.13 4.33 -22.75
CA GLN A 237 -9.86 5.10 -21.76
C GLN A 237 -9.49 6.58 -21.79
N ARG A 238 -8.20 6.88 -21.96
CA ARG A 238 -7.69 8.25 -22.08
C ARG A 238 -8.18 8.95 -23.34
N GLN A 239 -8.35 8.23 -24.45
CA GLN A 239 -8.91 8.76 -25.70
C GLN A 239 -10.39 9.11 -25.56
N ILE A 240 -11.19 8.23 -24.95
CA ILE A 240 -12.61 8.51 -24.66
C ILE A 240 -12.75 9.76 -23.78
N TRP A 241 -11.88 9.92 -22.78
CA TRP A 241 -11.85 11.15 -21.99
C TRP A 241 -11.43 12.35 -22.83
N ALA A 242 -10.41 12.20 -23.69
CA ALA A 242 -9.90 13.28 -24.50
C ALA A 242 -10.97 13.86 -25.42
N SER A 243 -11.70 13.00 -26.15
CA SER A 243 -12.77 13.44 -27.05
C SER A 243 -13.90 14.16 -26.31
N ALA A 244 -14.34 13.63 -25.17
CA ALA A 244 -15.37 14.27 -24.33
C ALA A 244 -14.90 15.62 -23.76
N LEU A 245 -13.65 15.70 -23.28
CA LEU A 245 -13.10 16.92 -22.70
C LEU A 245 -12.84 18.03 -23.72
N LEU A 246 -12.51 17.65 -24.97
CA LEU A 246 -12.33 18.62 -26.07
C LEU A 246 -13.66 19.26 -26.47
N ARG A 247 -14.74 18.47 -26.55
CA ARG A 247 -16.09 18.99 -26.85
C ARG A 247 -16.54 20.03 -25.83
N ASP A 248 -16.24 19.80 -24.55
CA ASP A 248 -16.63 20.70 -23.45
C ASP A 248 -15.50 21.63 -22.98
N ILE A 249 -14.47 21.89 -23.80
CA ILE A 249 -13.24 22.56 -23.34
C ILE A 249 -13.49 23.96 -22.74
N ASP A 250 -14.51 24.67 -23.25
CA ASP A 250 -14.89 26.00 -22.78
C ASP A 250 -15.89 25.97 -21.62
N GLY A 251 -16.61 24.86 -21.41
CA GLY A 251 -17.60 24.70 -20.34
C GLY A 251 -17.01 24.53 -18.94
N SER A 252 -17.86 24.50 -17.91
CA SER A 252 -17.44 24.27 -16.52
C SER A 252 -17.07 22.79 -16.28
N PHE A 253 -15.84 22.53 -15.84
CA PHE A 253 -15.39 21.16 -15.58
C PHE A 253 -15.71 20.72 -14.15
N LYS A 254 -16.44 19.61 -14.03
CA LYS A 254 -16.51 18.83 -12.79
C LYS A 254 -16.36 17.35 -13.14
N ALA A 255 -15.40 16.65 -12.55
CA ALA A 255 -15.16 15.23 -12.81
C ALA A 255 -16.40 14.36 -12.58
N LYS A 256 -17.30 14.78 -11.67
CA LYS A 256 -18.58 14.11 -11.42
C LYS A 256 -19.50 14.05 -12.65
N ASN A 257 -19.41 15.03 -13.55
CA ASN A 257 -20.21 15.07 -14.78
C ASN A 257 -19.77 13.99 -15.78
N TYR A 258 -18.55 13.48 -15.63
CA TYR A 258 -17.96 12.46 -16.49
C TYR A 258 -17.87 11.09 -15.81
N ILE A 259 -18.66 10.84 -14.75
CA ILE A 259 -18.64 9.57 -14.00
C ILE A 259 -18.94 8.37 -14.90
N GLY A 260 -19.83 8.52 -15.89
CA GLY A 260 -20.13 7.46 -16.86
C GLY A 260 -18.94 7.06 -17.73
N LEU A 261 -17.90 7.91 -17.80
CA LEU A 261 -16.66 7.61 -18.49
C LEU A 261 -15.62 6.95 -17.57
N LEU A 262 -15.90 6.73 -16.28
CA LEU A 262 -14.98 6.07 -15.35
C LEU A 262 -15.25 4.56 -15.29
N LYS A 263 -14.24 3.73 -15.54
CA LYS A 263 -14.38 2.26 -15.60
C LYS A 263 -14.08 1.56 -14.28
#